data_AF-A0A969QER0-F1
#
_entry.id   AF-A0A969QER0-F1
#
_cell.length_a   1.000
_cell.length_b   1.000
_cell.length_c   1.000
_cell.angle_alpha   90.00
_cell.angle_beta   90.00
_cell.angle_gamma   90.00
#
_symmetry.space_group_name_H-M   'P 1'
#
loop_
_entity.id
_entity.type
_entity.pdbx_description
1 polymer ?
#
loop_
_entity_poly.entity_id
_entity_poly.type
_entity_poly.pdbx_seq_one_letter_code
_entity_poly.pdbx_strand_id
1 'polypeptide(L)'
;MILLHQLLYQTAKCQVKKLFLVLSFCLFLGETAAFGQSIIPANDGTGTTLTPQGNRLDIGGGKLSGDGANLFHSFQRFGLNKNQTANFISNPNIQNIFGRVVGTETSIINGLIQVSGGNSNLFLINPAGIIFSNTAQLNVPASFTATTANSVGFGNNYLSAIGPNNYLTLTGNPTSFVFSDVTPASIVNRGNLAVNQGENLTLLGGTVTNTGQLSAPGGQINIFPVPGQSVVRISQPGFLLSIEVSNKALNSQTETASADTEKSSATLPEMLTGEADKVSNASDVAVNSDGTVQLTRLASQLPPPTNTTVNSPTNTTGGTAPPPTNQPINSPT
;
A
#
# COMPACT_ATOMS: atom_id res chain seq x y z
N MET A 1 24.36 -74.83 -7.74
CA MET A 1 24.85 -73.45 -7.56
C MET A 1 24.21 -72.41 -8.49
N ILE A 2 23.40 -72.80 -9.49
CA ILE A 2 22.74 -71.86 -10.42
C ILE A 2 21.34 -71.45 -9.94
N LEU A 3 20.62 -72.33 -9.22
CA LEU A 3 19.28 -72.02 -8.68
C LEU A 3 19.26 -70.94 -7.57
N LEU A 4 20.34 -70.82 -6.79
CA LEU A 4 20.41 -69.83 -5.70
C LEU A 4 20.68 -68.39 -6.21
N HIS A 5 21.31 -68.26 -7.39
CA HIS A 5 21.57 -66.97 -8.02
C HIS A 5 20.35 -66.37 -8.72
N GLN A 6 19.39 -67.19 -9.18
CA GLN A 6 18.15 -66.69 -9.79
C GLN A 6 17.14 -66.17 -8.76
N LEU A 7 17.08 -66.78 -7.56
CA LEU A 7 16.17 -66.36 -6.49
C LEU A 7 16.55 -65.01 -5.84
N LEU A 8 17.85 -64.69 -5.76
CA LEU A 8 18.32 -63.41 -5.22
C LEU A 8 18.12 -62.23 -6.19
N TYR A 9 18.05 -62.48 -7.50
CA TYR A 9 17.83 -61.42 -8.49
C TYR A 9 16.36 -60.99 -8.59
N GLN A 10 15.43 -61.89 -8.24
CA GLN A 10 13.99 -61.64 -8.35
C GLN A 10 13.41 -60.89 -7.14
N THR A 11 14.04 -61.00 -5.97
CA THR A 11 13.68 -60.24 -4.76
C THR A 11 14.14 -58.77 -4.83
N ALA A 12 15.25 -58.47 -5.51
CA ALA A 12 15.75 -57.10 -5.66
C ALA A 12 14.92 -56.23 -6.64
N LYS A 13 14.34 -56.81 -7.70
CA LYS A 13 13.55 -56.05 -8.69
C LYS A 13 12.14 -55.66 -8.22
N CYS A 14 11.59 -56.34 -7.21
CA CYS A 14 10.27 -56.02 -6.66
C CYS A 14 10.29 -54.83 -5.68
N GLN A 15 11.43 -54.58 -5.02
CA GLN A 15 11.60 -53.47 -4.07
C GLN A 15 11.80 -52.12 -4.76
N VAL A 16 12.45 -52.09 -5.94
CA VAL A 16 12.70 -50.83 -6.67
C VAL A 16 11.44 -50.30 -7.35
N LYS A 17 10.52 -51.17 -7.77
CA LYS A 17 9.25 -50.77 -8.40
C LYS A 17 8.23 -50.22 -7.39
N LYS A 18 8.28 -50.65 -6.12
CA LYS A 18 7.51 -50.05 -5.03
C LYS A 18 8.11 -48.72 -4.55
N LEU A 19 9.42 -48.54 -4.68
CA LEU A 19 10.08 -47.29 -4.31
C LEU A 19 9.77 -46.13 -5.29
N PHE A 20 9.58 -46.42 -6.57
CA PHE A 20 9.18 -45.41 -7.57
C PHE A 20 7.69 -45.06 -7.55
N LEU A 21 6.81 -45.92 -7.03
CA LEU A 21 5.37 -45.62 -6.95
C LEU A 21 5.04 -44.68 -5.78
N VAL A 22 5.85 -44.67 -4.72
CA VAL A 22 5.63 -43.79 -3.56
C VAL A 22 6.22 -42.38 -3.78
N LEU A 23 7.18 -42.23 -4.70
CA LEU A 23 7.79 -40.93 -5.01
C LEU A 23 6.97 -40.08 -5.99
N SER A 24 5.94 -40.64 -6.64
CA SER A 24 5.05 -39.89 -7.54
C SER A 24 3.81 -39.29 -6.85
N PHE A 25 3.65 -39.48 -5.53
CA PHE A 25 2.47 -39.04 -4.78
C PHE A 25 2.75 -37.88 -3.80
N CYS A 26 3.89 -37.18 -3.94
CA CYS A 26 4.22 -36.05 -3.06
C CYS A 26 4.71 -34.82 -3.81
N LEU A 27 4.13 -34.57 -4.99
CA LEU A 27 4.20 -33.29 -5.71
C LEU A 27 2.78 -32.71 -5.83
N PHE A 28 2.00 -32.78 -4.75
CA PHE A 28 1.03 -31.73 -4.51
C PHE A 28 1.85 -30.54 -3.99
N LEU A 29 2.22 -29.66 -4.93
CA LEU A 29 2.43 -28.25 -4.59
C LEU A 29 1.16 -27.82 -3.84
N GLY A 30 1.24 -27.81 -2.52
CA GLY A 30 0.30 -27.09 -1.71
C GLY A 30 0.43 -25.65 -2.15
N GLU A 31 -0.46 -25.19 -3.02
CA GLU A 31 -0.81 -23.79 -3.06
C GLU A 31 -1.18 -23.45 -1.62
N THR A 32 -0.28 -22.76 -0.92
CA THR A 32 -0.63 -22.15 0.35
C THR A 32 -1.73 -21.18 -0.01
N ALA A 33 -2.97 -21.55 0.31
CA ALA A 33 -4.08 -20.64 0.24
C ALA A 33 -3.68 -19.44 1.09
N ALA A 34 -3.31 -18.34 0.45
CA ALA A 34 -3.06 -17.10 1.15
C ALA A 34 -4.37 -16.76 1.86
N PHE A 35 -4.39 -16.92 3.18
CA PHE A 35 -5.52 -16.53 4.00
C PHE A 35 -5.74 -15.05 3.74
N GLY A 36 -6.77 -14.73 2.96
CA GLY A 36 -7.15 -13.34 2.84
C GLY A 36 -7.76 -12.88 4.18
N GLN A 37 -7.71 -11.57 4.40
CA GLN A 37 -8.13 -10.94 5.63
C GLN A 37 -9.59 -10.47 5.48
N SER A 38 -10.38 -10.57 6.55
CA SER A 38 -11.77 -10.09 6.59
C SER A 38 -11.89 -8.61 6.96
N ILE A 39 -13.03 -8.00 6.62
CA ILE A 39 -13.44 -6.68 7.13
C ILE A 39 -14.25 -6.89 8.41
N ILE A 40 -13.85 -6.21 9.49
CA ILE A 40 -14.51 -6.23 10.78
C ILE A 40 -14.69 -4.78 11.25
N PRO A 41 -15.94 -4.28 11.42
CA PRO A 41 -16.19 -2.96 11.97
C PRO A 41 -15.62 -2.81 13.38
N ALA A 42 -15.15 -1.61 13.72
CA ALA A 42 -14.74 -1.30 15.08
C ALA A 42 -15.97 -1.08 15.98
N ASN A 43 -15.90 -1.55 17.22
CA ASN A 43 -16.90 -1.25 18.24
C ASN A 43 -16.51 -0.01 19.06
N ASP A 44 -16.38 1.13 18.38
CA ASP A 44 -15.86 2.39 18.94
C ASP A 44 -16.86 3.57 18.86
N GLY A 45 -18.13 3.26 18.60
CA GLY A 45 -19.20 4.26 18.45
C GLY A 45 -19.28 4.91 17.08
N THR A 46 -18.39 4.58 16.13
CA THR A 46 -18.49 5.07 14.74
C THR A 46 -19.72 4.50 14.02
N GLY A 47 -20.19 3.32 14.42
CA GLY A 47 -21.43 2.74 13.88
C GLY A 47 -21.31 2.32 12.40
N THR A 48 -20.13 1.84 11.99
CA THR A 48 -19.94 1.25 10.66
C THR A 48 -20.69 -0.07 10.57
N THR A 49 -21.44 -0.27 9.48
CA THR A 49 -22.22 -1.49 9.24
C THR A 49 -21.75 -2.18 7.97
N LEU A 50 -21.84 -3.51 7.95
CA LEU A 50 -21.54 -4.33 6.77
C LEU A 50 -22.81 -5.08 6.33
N THR A 51 -23.15 -4.96 5.05
CA THR A 51 -24.25 -5.72 4.43
C THR A 51 -23.68 -6.58 3.30
N PRO A 52 -23.61 -7.91 3.47
CA PRO A 52 -23.14 -8.81 2.42
C PRO A 52 -24.10 -8.88 1.22
N GLN A 53 -23.52 -8.87 0.02
CA GLN A 53 -24.19 -9.00 -1.28
C GLN A 53 -23.35 -9.94 -2.16
N GLY A 54 -23.46 -11.26 -1.90
CA GLY A 54 -22.57 -12.25 -2.48
C GLY A 54 -21.12 -12.00 -2.06
N ASN A 55 -20.22 -11.80 -3.03
CA ASN A 55 -18.80 -11.49 -2.76
C ASN A 55 -18.54 -9.99 -2.48
N ARG A 56 -19.56 -9.15 -2.55
CA ARG A 56 -19.48 -7.72 -2.20
C ARG A 56 -19.91 -7.51 -0.76
N LEU A 57 -19.18 -6.68 -0.02
CA LEU A 57 -19.57 -6.18 1.30
C LEU A 57 -19.88 -4.68 1.15
N ASP A 58 -21.14 -4.32 1.33
CA ASP A 58 -21.56 -2.93 1.37
C ASP A 58 -21.25 -2.35 2.75
N ILE A 59 -20.42 -1.32 2.78
CA ILE A 59 -20.00 -0.59 3.96
C ILE A 59 -20.89 0.64 4.08
N GLY A 60 -21.76 0.64 5.09
CA GLY A 60 -22.70 1.72 5.38
C GLY A 60 -22.59 2.21 6.83
N GLY A 61 -23.62 2.95 7.26
CA GLY A 61 -23.64 3.58 8.58
C GLY A 61 -22.56 4.66 8.69
N GLY A 62 -21.81 4.65 9.79
CA GLY A 62 -20.73 5.61 10.04
C GLY A 62 -21.17 6.89 10.76
N LYS A 63 -20.26 7.86 10.84
CA LYS A 63 -20.53 9.21 11.39
C LYS A 63 -20.26 10.28 10.34
N LEU A 64 -21.06 11.33 10.38
CA LEU A 64 -20.87 12.52 9.54
C LEU A 64 -20.16 13.61 10.32
N SER A 65 -19.41 14.45 9.60
CA SER A 65 -18.95 15.74 10.09
C SER A 65 -20.10 16.72 10.29
N GLY A 66 -19.84 17.83 11.00
CA GLY A 66 -20.87 18.84 11.30
C GLY A 66 -21.41 19.56 10.06
N ASP A 67 -20.63 19.62 8.98
CA ASP A 67 -21.04 20.13 7.67
C ASP A 67 -21.65 19.04 6.75
N GLY A 68 -21.66 17.78 7.20
CA GLY A 68 -22.18 16.64 6.44
C GLY A 68 -21.32 16.19 5.26
N ALA A 69 -20.17 16.82 5.00
CA ALA A 69 -19.35 16.55 3.81
C ALA A 69 -18.39 15.34 3.98
N ASN A 70 -18.04 14.98 5.21
CA ASN A 70 -17.13 13.88 5.51
C ASN A 70 -17.86 12.72 6.18
N LEU A 71 -17.69 11.52 5.64
CA LEU A 71 -18.24 10.27 6.18
C LEU A 71 -17.11 9.41 6.76
N PHE A 72 -17.24 9.06 8.04
CA PHE A 72 -16.22 8.30 8.77
C PHE A 72 -16.70 6.88 9.05
N HIS A 73 -15.85 5.92 8.67
CA HIS A 73 -15.95 4.51 9.00
C HIS A 73 -14.75 4.06 9.81
N SER A 74 -14.97 3.11 10.72
CA SER A 74 -13.95 2.59 11.60
C SER A 74 -13.97 1.07 11.59
N PHE A 75 -12.80 0.47 11.46
CA PHE A 75 -12.62 -0.96 11.31
C PHE A 75 -11.62 -1.48 12.35
N GLN A 76 -11.94 -2.58 13.00
CA GLN A 76 -10.95 -3.34 13.76
C GLN A 76 -9.93 -3.98 12.79
N ARG A 77 -10.42 -4.48 11.65
CA ARG A 77 -9.63 -5.07 10.58
C ARG A 77 -10.23 -4.69 9.24
N PHE A 78 -9.38 -4.38 8.26
CA PHE A 78 -9.83 -4.12 6.90
C PHE A 78 -8.93 -4.86 5.94
N GLY A 79 -9.44 -5.96 5.40
CA GLY A 79 -8.77 -6.77 4.39
C GLY A 79 -9.76 -7.31 3.38
N LEU A 80 -9.26 -7.77 2.24
CA LEU A 80 -10.05 -8.39 1.19
C LEU A 80 -9.38 -9.66 0.69
N ASN A 81 -10.17 -10.70 0.48
CA ASN A 81 -9.77 -11.89 -0.25
C ASN A 81 -9.90 -11.68 -1.76
N LYS A 82 -9.30 -12.59 -2.54
CA LYS A 82 -9.51 -12.66 -3.99
C LYS A 82 -10.99 -12.70 -4.32
N ASN A 83 -11.39 -11.91 -5.32
CA ASN A 83 -12.76 -11.76 -5.81
C ASN A 83 -13.75 -11.10 -4.82
N GLN A 84 -13.30 -10.65 -3.64
CA GLN A 84 -14.14 -9.85 -2.76
C GLN A 84 -14.14 -8.38 -3.17
N THR A 85 -15.24 -7.70 -2.90
CA THR A 85 -15.38 -6.25 -3.10
C THR A 85 -15.74 -5.57 -1.79
N ALA A 86 -14.95 -4.59 -1.34
CA ALA A 86 -15.37 -3.63 -0.33
C ALA A 86 -16.05 -2.45 -1.03
N ASN A 87 -17.35 -2.27 -0.83
CA ASN A 87 -18.09 -1.19 -1.47
C ASN A 87 -18.55 -0.16 -0.43
N PHE A 88 -17.90 1.00 -0.39
CA PHE A 88 -18.31 2.12 0.44
C PHE A 88 -19.57 2.78 -0.14
N ILE A 89 -20.64 2.81 0.64
CA ILE A 89 -21.91 3.43 0.26
C ILE A 89 -21.84 4.92 0.59
N SER A 90 -21.92 5.73 -0.45
CA SER A 90 -21.89 7.20 -0.38
C SER A 90 -23.20 7.81 -0.85
N ASN A 91 -23.25 9.14 -0.88
CA ASN A 91 -24.33 9.92 -1.48
C ASN A 91 -23.75 11.22 -2.08
N PRO A 92 -24.51 11.98 -2.89
CA PRO A 92 -24.01 13.19 -3.55
C PRO A 92 -23.54 14.33 -2.62
N ASN A 93 -23.93 14.31 -1.34
CA ASN A 93 -23.52 15.33 -0.37
C ASN A 93 -22.17 14.99 0.30
N ILE A 94 -21.72 13.74 0.22
CA ILE A 94 -20.44 13.32 0.76
C ILE A 94 -19.35 13.70 -0.23
N GLN A 95 -18.32 14.39 0.26
CA GLN A 95 -17.13 14.74 -0.51
C GLN A 95 -15.97 13.77 -0.20
N ASN A 96 -15.85 13.35 1.06
CA ASN A 96 -14.76 12.48 1.49
C ASN A 96 -15.29 11.34 2.36
N ILE A 97 -14.78 10.13 2.12
CA ILE A 97 -14.99 8.95 2.93
C ILE A 97 -13.66 8.58 3.59
N PHE A 98 -13.67 8.40 4.91
CA PHE A 98 -12.51 7.98 5.68
C PHE A 98 -12.76 6.58 6.25
N GLY A 99 -12.06 5.58 5.73
CA GLY A 99 -12.00 4.25 6.31
C GLY A 99 -10.74 4.12 7.16
N ARG A 100 -10.88 4.23 8.48
CA ARG A 100 -9.74 4.05 9.41
C ARG A 100 -9.73 2.66 10.01
N VAL A 101 -8.54 2.07 10.14
CA VAL A 101 -8.29 0.83 10.85
C VAL A 101 -7.70 1.17 12.22
N VAL A 102 -8.41 0.81 13.28
CA VAL A 102 -8.00 1.06 14.68
C VAL A 102 -7.24 -0.12 15.28
N GLY A 103 -7.29 -1.28 14.62
CA GLY A 103 -6.56 -2.47 15.02
C GLY A 103 -5.05 -2.38 14.78
N THR A 104 -4.38 -3.47 15.15
CA THR A 104 -2.93 -3.62 15.03
C THR A 104 -2.50 -4.39 13.79
N GLU A 105 -3.45 -4.90 13.01
CA GLU A 105 -3.17 -5.71 11.83
C GLU A 105 -3.01 -4.87 10.57
N THR A 106 -1.98 -5.19 9.78
CA THR A 106 -1.81 -4.71 8.41
C THR A 106 -3.04 -5.05 7.57
N SER A 107 -3.43 -4.14 6.68
CA SER A 107 -4.49 -4.36 5.69
C SER A 107 -3.96 -5.13 4.49
N ILE A 108 -4.41 -6.37 4.28
CA ILE A 108 -4.11 -7.16 3.08
C ILE A 108 -5.28 -7.05 2.12
N ILE A 109 -5.09 -6.28 1.04
CA ILE A 109 -6.09 -6.01 0.01
C ILE A 109 -5.82 -6.90 -1.18
N ASN A 110 -6.57 -8.00 -1.28
CA ASN A 110 -6.50 -8.92 -2.41
C ASN A 110 -7.77 -8.88 -3.27
N GLY A 111 -8.44 -7.74 -3.39
CA GLY A 111 -9.72 -7.63 -4.08
C GLY A 111 -10.01 -6.22 -4.59
N LEU A 112 -11.28 -5.93 -4.81
CA LEU A 112 -11.74 -4.64 -5.32
C LEU A 112 -12.16 -3.72 -4.17
N ILE A 113 -11.60 -2.51 -4.12
CA ILE A 113 -12.16 -1.42 -3.31
C ILE A 113 -12.98 -0.53 -4.22
N GLN A 114 -14.22 -0.27 -3.82
CA GLN A 114 -15.19 0.48 -4.60
C GLN A 114 -15.90 1.53 -3.74
N VAL A 115 -16.30 2.63 -4.37
CA VAL A 115 -17.25 3.60 -3.81
C VAL A 115 -18.44 3.68 -4.76
N SER A 116 -19.66 3.73 -4.22
CA SER A 116 -20.89 3.87 -5.01
C SER A 116 -21.86 4.88 -4.38
N GLY A 117 -22.79 5.40 -5.18
CA GLY A 117 -23.84 6.32 -4.71
C GLY A 117 -23.46 7.81 -4.65
N GLY A 118 -22.19 8.16 -4.85
CA GLY A 118 -21.70 9.54 -4.86
C GLY A 118 -20.39 9.68 -5.62
N ASN A 119 -19.82 10.89 -5.67
CA ASN A 119 -18.52 11.20 -6.27
C ASN A 119 -17.50 11.60 -5.20
N SER A 120 -17.25 10.69 -4.25
CA SER A 120 -16.50 10.97 -3.04
C SER A 120 -15.07 10.48 -3.12
N ASN A 121 -14.13 11.27 -2.59
CA ASN A 121 -12.77 10.82 -2.36
C ASN A 121 -12.75 9.71 -1.31
N LEU A 122 -11.80 8.77 -1.41
CA LEU A 122 -11.63 7.72 -0.42
C LEU A 122 -10.24 7.77 0.22
N PHE A 123 -10.23 7.86 1.55
CA PHE A 123 -9.06 7.81 2.39
C PHE A 123 -9.05 6.49 3.17
N LEU A 124 -8.10 5.61 2.89
CA LEU A 124 -7.84 4.40 3.65
C LEU A 124 -6.66 4.63 4.59
N ILE A 125 -6.90 4.54 5.90
CA ILE A 125 -5.93 4.87 6.94
C ILE A 125 -5.66 3.61 7.76
N ASN A 126 -4.44 3.10 7.74
CA ASN A 126 -4.03 2.01 8.62
C ASN A 126 -2.59 2.21 9.11
N PRO A 127 -2.38 2.65 10.37
CA PRO A 127 -1.04 2.79 10.94
C PRO A 127 -0.25 1.48 11.02
N ALA A 128 -0.90 0.32 10.97
CA ALA A 128 -0.24 -0.99 10.95
C ALA A 128 0.20 -1.43 9.54
N GLY A 129 0.00 -0.60 8.51
CA GLY A 129 0.47 -0.83 7.15
C GLY A 129 -0.61 -1.34 6.20
N ILE A 130 -0.32 -1.26 4.90
CA ILE A 130 -1.24 -1.64 3.83
C ILE A 130 -0.47 -2.40 2.74
N ILE A 131 -0.99 -3.56 2.35
CA ILE A 131 -0.49 -4.37 1.24
C ILE A 131 -1.59 -4.50 0.20
N PHE A 132 -1.38 -3.93 -0.97
CA PHE A 132 -2.19 -4.19 -2.16
C PHE A 132 -1.57 -5.35 -2.92
N SER A 133 -2.22 -6.51 -2.89
CA SER A 133 -1.79 -7.72 -3.59
C SER A 133 -1.92 -7.58 -5.11
N ASN A 134 -1.41 -8.55 -5.86
CA ASN A 134 -1.41 -8.50 -7.34
C ASN A 134 -2.80 -8.44 -7.99
N THR A 135 -3.86 -8.88 -7.30
CA THR A 135 -5.25 -8.73 -7.79
C THR A 135 -5.99 -7.55 -7.18
N ALA A 136 -5.31 -6.69 -6.41
CA ALA A 136 -5.91 -5.48 -5.86
C ALA A 136 -6.30 -4.52 -6.99
N GLN A 137 -7.51 -3.99 -6.92
CA GLN A 137 -8.07 -3.05 -7.88
C GLN A 137 -8.86 -1.95 -7.16
N LEU A 138 -8.98 -0.81 -7.82
CA LEU A 138 -9.81 0.31 -7.38
C LEU A 138 -10.91 0.56 -8.41
N ASN A 139 -12.13 0.82 -7.92
CA ASN A 139 -13.23 1.39 -8.68
C ASN A 139 -13.82 2.54 -7.86
N VAL A 140 -13.09 3.66 -7.86
CA VAL A 140 -13.45 4.85 -7.08
C VAL A 140 -13.79 5.99 -8.05
N PRO A 141 -14.86 6.76 -7.79
CA PRO A 141 -15.33 7.78 -8.71
C PRO A 141 -14.43 9.03 -8.68
N ALA A 142 -13.84 9.33 -7.53
CA ALA A 142 -12.91 10.44 -7.30
C ALA A 142 -11.53 9.95 -6.79
N SER A 143 -10.75 10.85 -6.17
CA SER A 143 -9.37 10.59 -5.75
C SER A 143 -9.26 9.54 -4.63
N PHE A 144 -8.15 8.79 -4.63
CA PHE A 144 -7.83 7.76 -3.63
C PHE A 144 -6.56 8.11 -2.86
N THR A 145 -6.62 8.00 -1.53
CA THR A 145 -5.46 8.13 -0.65
C THR A 145 -5.34 6.92 0.26
N ALA A 146 -4.19 6.26 0.26
CA ALA A 146 -3.83 5.26 1.26
C ALA A 146 -2.70 5.81 2.14
N THR A 147 -2.85 5.69 3.47
CA THR A 147 -1.86 6.22 4.40
C THR A 147 -1.64 5.35 5.64
N THR A 148 -0.40 5.34 6.14
CA THR A 148 -0.06 4.77 7.46
C THR A 148 0.08 5.83 8.55
N ALA A 149 -0.34 7.07 8.29
CA ALA A 149 -0.39 8.12 9.29
C ALA A 149 -1.27 7.73 10.49
N ASN A 150 -0.86 8.14 11.68
CA ASN A 150 -1.62 7.95 12.91
C ASN A 150 -2.83 8.89 12.98
N SER A 151 -2.76 10.07 12.35
CA SER A 151 -3.86 11.03 12.32
C SER A 151 -3.96 11.80 11.01
N VAL A 152 -5.17 12.28 10.70
CA VAL A 152 -5.45 13.22 9.60
C VAL A 152 -5.98 14.53 10.18
N GLY A 153 -5.36 15.66 9.83
CA GLY A 153 -5.71 16.97 10.36
C GLY A 153 -6.79 17.68 9.55
N PHE A 154 -7.68 18.39 10.24
CA PHE A 154 -8.75 19.25 9.72
C PHE A 154 -8.65 20.62 10.42
N GLY A 155 -7.74 21.47 9.93
CA GLY A 155 -7.37 22.71 10.63
C GLY A 155 -6.72 22.41 11.98
N ASN A 156 -7.40 22.74 13.07
CA ASN A 156 -6.92 22.50 14.44
C ASN A 156 -7.41 21.15 15.04
N ASN A 157 -8.28 20.42 14.32
CA ASN A 157 -8.84 19.16 14.77
C ASN A 157 -8.16 17.98 14.06
N TYR A 158 -8.27 16.78 14.62
CA TYR A 158 -7.66 15.58 14.05
C TYR A 158 -8.62 14.40 14.08
N LEU A 159 -8.67 13.67 12.96
CA LEU A 159 -9.10 12.28 12.94
C LEU A 159 -7.92 11.41 13.37
N SER A 160 -7.94 10.90 14.60
CA SER A 160 -6.95 9.95 15.09
C SER A 160 -7.35 8.52 14.75
N ALA A 161 -6.40 7.69 14.31
CA ALA A 161 -6.59 6.26 14.15
C ALA A 161 -6.72 5.53 15.50
N ILE A 162 -6.20 6.11 16.59
CA ILE A 162 -6.25 5.54 17.94
C ILE A 162 -7.08 6.45 18.84
N GLY A 163 -8.02 5.86 19.58
CA GLY A 163 -8.86 6.56 20.54
C GLY A 163 -10.11 7.22 19.95
N PRO A 164 -10.87 7.95 20.79
CA PRO A 164 -12.12 8.57 20.40
C PRO A 164 -11.91 9.80 19.50
N ASN A 165 -12.90 10.11 18.67
CA ASN A 165 -12.89 11.27 17.78
C ASN A 165 -14.18 12.09 17.92
N ASN A 166 -14.05 13.41 17.86
CA ASN A 166 -15.20 14.31 17.76
C ASN A 166 -15.51 14.62 16.29
N TYR A 167 -16.24 13.71 15.63
CA TYR A 167 -16.54 13.77 14.19
C TYR A 167 -17.16 15.10 13.73
N LEU A 168 -18.01 15.72 14.56
CA LEU A 168 -18.68 16.97 14.21
C LEU A 168 -17.71 18.13 13.93
N THR A 169 -16.50 18.07 14.47
CA THR A 169 -15.46 19.10 14.30
C THR A 169 -14.53 18.85 13.10
N LEU A 170 -14.65 17.70 12.45
CA LEU A 170 -13.80 17.28 11.34
C LEU A 170 -14.42 17.71 10.01
N THR A 171 -14.58 19.02 9.82
CA THR A 171 -15.25 19.64 8.67
C THR A 171 -14.25 20.07 7.59
N GLY A 172 -14.73 20.24 6.36
CA GLY A 172 -13.89 20.62 5.21
C GLY A 172 -12.92 19.52 4.75
N ASN A 173 -11.83 19.91 4.09
CA ASN A 173 -10.85 18.98 3.53
C ASN A 173 -9.71 18.66 4.51
N PRO A 174 -9.08 17.48 4.40
CA PRO A 174 -7.82 17.19 5.08
C PRO A 174 -6.76 18.26 4.81
N THR A 175 -6.01 18.60 5.84
CA THR A 175 -4.96 19.62 5.84
C THR A 175 -3.60 19.07 6.22
N SER A 176 -3.54 17.89 6.85
CA SER A 176 -2.29 17.24 7.19
C SER A 176 -2.41 15.73 7.44
N PHE A 177 -1.28 15.03 7.37
CA PHE A 177 -1.10 13.67 7.85
C PHE A 177 -0.02 13.66 8.94
N VAL A 178 -0.31 13.07 10.10
CA VAL A 178 0.59 13.03 11.25
C VAL A 178 1.10 11.62 11.45
N PHE A 179 2.42 11.46 11.42
CA PHE A 179 3.14 10.22 11.66
C PHE A 179 3.82 10.33 13.02
N SER A 180 3.13 9.92 14.07
CA SER A 180 3.60 10.02 15.45
C SER A 180 4.52 8.87 15.85
N ASP A 181 4.40 7.73 15.18
CA ASP A 181 5.25 6.57 15.45
C ASP A 181 6.70 6.86 15.07
N VAL A 182 7.65 6.31 15.82
CA VAL A 182 9.09 6.41 15.52
C VAL A 182 9.41 5.74 14.20
N THR A 183 8.76 4.60 13.93
CA THR A 183 8.88 3.81 12.71
C THR A 183 7.50 3.56 12.12
N PRO A 184 6.97 4.46 11.29
CA PRO A 184 5.66 4.26 10.69
C PRO A 184 5.65 3.04 9.78
N ALA A 185 4.52 2.33 9.74
CA ALA A 185 4.39 1.15 8.91
C ALA A 185 4.43 1.48 7.41
N SER A 186 4.56 0.42 6.62
CA SER A 186 4.80 0.54 5.18
C SER A 186 3.54 0.37 4.34
N ILE A 187 3.60 0.87 3.10
CA ILE A 187 2.66 0.58 2.03
C ILE A 187 3.39 -0.22 0.94
N VAL A 188 2.83 -1.38 0.56
CA VAL A 188 3.35 -2.20 -0.53
C VAL A 188 2.26 -2.35 -1.60
N ASN A 189 2.51 -1.83 -2.79
CA ASN A 189 1.66 -2.08 -3.95
C ASN A 189 2.28 -3.10 -4.91
N ARG A 190 1.56 -4.21 -5.12
CA ARG A 190 1.82 -5.23 -6.14
C ARG A 190 0.70 -5.31 -7.18
N GLY A 191 -0.40 -4.59 -6.98
CA GLY A 191 -1.60 -4.62 -7.82
C GLY A 191 -1.61 -3.53 -8.90
N ASN A 192 -2.75 -3.39 -9.57
CA ASN A 192 -3.00 -2.32 -10.53
C ASN A 192 -3.97 -1.31 -9.91
N LEU A 193 -3.42 -0.23 -9.36
CA LEU A 193 -4.22 0.83 -8.73
C LEU A 193 -4.42 1.95 -9.76
N ALA A 194 -5.66 2.10 -10.22
CA ALA A 194 -6.04 3.13 -11.17
C ALA A 194 -7.19 3.96 -10.61
N VAL A 195 -7.12 5.28 -10.81
CA VAL A 195 -8.22 6.21 -10.57
C VAL A 195 -8.72 6.78 -11.89
N ASN A 196 -9.90 7.40 -11.86
CA ASN A 196 -10.52 7.99 -13.03
C ASN A 196 -9.74 9.21 -13.56
N GLN A 197 -10.12 9.67 -14.75
CA GLN A 197 -9.47 10.81 -15.40
C GLN A 197 -9.60 12.08 -14.55
N GLY A 198 -8.49 12.80 -14.35
CA GLY A 198 -8.42 14.03 -13.57
C GLY A 198 -8.28 13.82 -12.06
N GLU A 199 -8.36 12.58 -11.58
CA GLU A 199 -8.31 12.24 -10.16
C GLU A 199 -6.90 11.87 -9.70
N ASN A 200 -6.64 12.03 -8.41
CA ASN A 200 -5.33 11.80 -7.82
C ASN A 200 -5.25 10.45 -7.10
N LEU A 201 -4.06 9.85 -7.15
CA LEU A 201 -3.72 8.62 -6.44
C LEU A 201 -2.55 8.90 -5.49
N THR A 202 -2.79 8.83 -4.19
CA THR A 202 -1.81 9.21 -3.16
C THR A 202 -1.49 8.04 -2.22
N LEU A 203 -0.21 7.72 -2.06
CA LEU A 203 0.32 6.70 -1.14
C LEU A 203 1.33 7.36 -0.17
N LEU A 204 1.00 7.37 1.12
CA LEU A 204 1.83 7.97 2.18
C LEU A 204 2.16 6.94 3.26
N GLY A 205 3.42 6.60 3.46
CA GLY A 205 3.77 5.63 4.49
C GLY A 205 5.20 5.77 4.97
N GLY A 206 5.56 5.08 6.05
CA GLY A 206 6.94 5.07 6.54
C GLY A 206 7.93 4.64 5.47
N THR A 207 7.54 3.61 4.72
CA THR A 207 8.14 3.23 3.44
C THR A 207 7.02 2.98 2.45
N VAL A 208 7.24 3.30 1.17
CA VAL A 208 6.30 2.97 0.09
C VAL A 208 7.04 2.21 -1.00
N THR A 209 6.61 0.98 -1.27
CA THR A 209 7.15 0.13 -2.33
C THR A 209 6.09 -0.12 -3.38
N ASN A 210 6.41 0.14 -4.65
CA ASN A 210 5.53 -0.17 -5.77
C ASN A 210 6.24 -1.12 -6.74
N THR A 211 5.76 -2.36 -6.83
CA THR A 211 6.12 -3.32 -7.88
C THR A 211 4.96 -3.60 -8.85
N GLY A 212 3.80 -2.99 -8.58
CA GLY A 212 2.61 -3.04 -9.44
C GLY A 212 2.52 -1.85 -10.40
N GLN A 213 1.30 -1.57 -10.89
CA GLN A 213 1.00 -0.45 -11.76
C GLN A 213 0.18 0.61 -11.01
N LEU A 214 0.46 1.87 -11.31
CA LEU A 214 -0.23 3.04 -10.79
C LEU A 214 -0.69 3.90 -11.98
N SER A 215 -1.96 4.29 -12.02
CA SER A 215 -2.52 5.09 -13.11
C SER A 215 -3.46 6.18 -12.58
N ALA A 216 -3.22 7.41 -13.03
CA ALA A 216 -4.07 8.57 -12.74
C ALA A 216 -4.13 9.48 -13.98
N PRO A 217 -4.88 9.09 -15.04
CA PRO A 217 -4.85 9.81 -16.31
C PRO A 217 -5.28 11.27 -16.14
N GLY A 218 -4.42 12.24 -16.49
CA GLY A 218 -4.73 13.67 -16.32
C GLY A 218 -4.85 14.15 -14.86
N GLY A 219 -4.57 13.28 -13.88
CA GLY A 219 -4.38 13.64 -12.48
C GLY A 219 -2.94 13.40 -12.04
N GLN A 220 -2.72 13.25 -10.73
CA GLN A 220 -1.38 13.09 -10.15
C GLN A 220 -1.23 11.76 -9.40
N ILE A 221 -0.04 11.17 -9.52
CA ILE A 221 0.40 10.04 -8.69
C ILE A 221 1.39 10.58 -7.67
N ASN A 222 1.04 10.46 -6.40
CA ASN A 222 1.74 11.02 -5.26
C ASN A 222 2.26 9.88 -4.38
N ILE A 223 3.58 9.66 -4.32
CA ILE A 223 4.19 8.59 -3.53
C ILE A 223 5.21 9.22 -2.60
N PHE A 224 4.96 9.15 -1.29
CA PHE A 224 5.84 9.76 -0.31
C PHE A 224 6.17 8.78 0.82
N PRO A 225 7.43 8.35 0.93
CA PRO A 225 8.00 7.85 2.16
C PRO A 225 8.07 8.99 3.18
N VAL A 226 7.57 8.74 4.38
CA VAL A 226 7.44 9.76 5.43
C VAL A 226 8.17 9.26 6.69
N PRO A 227 9.18 9.99 7.19
CA PRO A 227 9.85 9.59 8.41
C PRO A 227 8.90 9.60 9.61
N GLY A 228 9.19 8.79 10.63
CA GLY A 228 8.48 8.88 11.89
C GLY A 228 8.61 10.24 12.57
N GLN A 229 7.71 10.51 13.50
CA GLN A 229 7.63 11.77 14.24
C GLN A 229 7.60 13.00 13.29
N SER A 230 6.76 12.96 12.27
CA SER A 230 6.64 14.03 11.28
C SER A 230 5.19 14.36 10.94
N VAL A 231 5.01 15.53 10.34
CA VAL A 231 3.72 16.03 9.85
C VAL A 231 3.88 16.41 8.38
N VAL A 232 3.05 15.82 7.53
CA VAL A 232 2.93 16.19 6.12
C VAL A 232 1.78 17.18 5.99
N ARG A 233 2.04 18.38 5.48
CA ARG A 233 1.02 19.43 5.30
C ARG A 233 0.52 19.47 3.85
N ILE A 234 -0.81 19.58 3.72
CA ILE A 234 -1.53 19.75 2.46
C ILE A 234 -1.87 21.23 2.33
N SER A 235 -1.31 21.92 1.34
CA SER A 235 -1.56 23.37 1.17
C SER A 235 -2.74 23.68 0.26
N GLN A 236 -3.10 22.75 -0.61
CA GLN A 236 -4.27 22.79 -1.49
C GLN A 236 -4.79 21.36 -1.66
N PRO A 237 -6.11 21.13 -1.82
CA PRO A 237 -6.62 19.78 -2.06
C PRO A 237 -5.84 19.08 -3.19
N GLY A 238 -5.19 17.96 -2.87
CA GLY A 238 -4.38 17.19 -3.83
C GLY A 238 -2.91 17.60 -4.00
N PHE A 239 -2.45 18.70 -3.37
CA PHE A 239 -1.05 19.16 -3.45
C PHE A 239 -0.40 19.19 -2.05
N LEU A 240 0.70 18.44 -1.90
CA LEU A 240 1.56 18.49 -0.72
C LEU A 240 2.60 19.60 -0.89
N LEU A 241 2.80 20.43 0.15
CA LEU A 241 3.70 21.59 0.08
C LEU A 241 4.94 21.44 0.95
N SER A 242 4.84 20.72 2.07
CA SER A 242 5.94 20.64 3.03
C SER A 242 5.83 19.41 3.92
N ILE A 243 6.97 18.81 4.23
CA ILE A 243 7.15 17.80 5.28
C ILE A 243 7.84 18.51 6.45
N GLU A 244 7.15 18.60 7.58
CA GLU A 244 7.72 19.09 8.83
C GLU A 244 8.14 17.88 9.67
N VAL A 245 9.44 17.71 9.88
CA VAL A 245 9.97 16.65 10.74
C VAL A 245 10.17 17.21 12.15
N SER A 246 9.48 16.65 13.14
CA SER A 246 9.67 17.00 14.54
C SER A 246 10.64 16.01 15.18
N ASN A 247 11.90 16.38 15.31
CA ASN A 247 12.90 15.57 16.02
C ASN A 247 12.69 15.67 17.54
N LYS A 248 11.62 15.09 18.10
CA LYS A 248 11.41 15.07 19.55
C LYS A 248 12.16 13.91 20.23
N ALA A 249 13.42 13.72 19.87
CA ALA A 249 14.33 12.79 20.53
C ALA A 249 15.77 13.28 20.47
N LEU A 250 16.13 14.26 21.29
CA LEU A 250 17.47 14.42 21.86
C LEU A 250 17.41 15.46 22.98
N ASN A 251 16.93 15.03 24.14
CA ASN A 251 17.36 15.52 25.45
C ASN A 251 16.86 14.52 26.51
N SER A 252 17.73 13.56 26.80
CA SER A 252 17.61 12.67 27.95
C SER A 252 17.70 13.48 29.24
N GLN A 253 16.79 13.24 30.18
CA GLN A 253 17.15 12.93 31.57
C GLN A 253 15.92 12.39 32.34
N THR A 254 16.07 11.12 32.74
CA THR A 254 15.59 10.46 33.97
C THR A 254 14.09 10.49 34.32
N GLU A 255 13.41 9.35 34.21
CA GLU A 255 13.08 8.48 35.37
C GLU A 255 12.29 7.21 34.97
N THR A 256 12.81 6.09 35.47
CA THR A 256 12.22 4.77 35.82
C THR A 256 10.99 4.18 35.10
N ALA A 257 11.21 2.94 34.66
CA ALA A 257 10.34 2.03 33.94
C ALA A 257 8.99 1.69 34.59
N SER A 258 8.00 1.42 33.74
CA SER A 258 6.98 0.39 33.96
C SER A 258 6.62 -0.19 32.59
N ALA A 259 6.99 -1.45 32.38
CA ALA A 259 6.69 -2.22 31.18
C ALA A 259 5.19 -2.56 31.15
N ASP A 260 4.48 -2.16 30.09
CA ASP A 260 3.69 -3.10 29.29
C ASP A 260 3.24 -2.47 27.96
N THR A 261 3.35 -3.27 26.90
CA THR A 261 2.87 -3.04 25.52
C THR A 261 3.53 -1.91 24.71
N GLU A 262 4.81 -2.08 24.36
CA GLU A 262 5.36 -1.44 23.15
C GLU A 262 4.78 -2.13 21.92
N LYS A 263 3.90 -1.42 21.21
CA LYS A 263 3.44 -1.79 19.87
C LYS A 263 4.61 -1.60 18.90
N SER A 264 5.41 -2.66 18.72
CA SER A 264 6.40 -2.69 17.65
C SER A 264 5.69 -2.88 16.31
N SER A 265 5.65 -1.82 15.50
CA SER A 265 5.21 -1.88 14.10
C SER A 265 6.32 -2.53 13.29
N ALA A 266 6.04 -3.70 12.69
CA ALA A 266 7.02 -4.45 11.92
C ALA A 266 7.60 -3.60 10.77
N THR A 267 8.93 -3.56 10.67
CA THR A 267 9.61 -2.87 9.58
C THR A 267 9.54 -3.70 8.29
N LEU A 268 9.63 -3.06 7.11
CA LEU A 268 9.60 -3.78 5.82
C LEU A 268 10.60 -4.97 5.76
N PRO A 269 11.83 -4.83 6.27
CA PRO A 269 12.77 -5.94 6.29
C PRO A 269 12.38 -7.07 7.26
N GLU A 270 11.74 -6.76 8.40
CA GLU A 270 11.15 -7.75 9.31
C GLU A 270 10.01 -8.52 8.64
N MET A 271 9.15 -7.83 7.90
CA MET A 271 8.03 -8.44 7.18
C MET A 271 8.47 -9.34 6.02
N LEU A 272 9.67 -9.13 5.46
CA LEU A 272 10.24 -9.97 4.41
C LEU A 272 11.12 -11.12 4.93
N THR A 273 11.78 -10.94 6.08
CA THR A 273 12.75 -11.93 6.59
C THR A 273 12.22 -12.77 7.76
N GLY A 274 11.11 -12.37 8.37
CA GLY A 274 10.51 -13.07 9.51
C GLY A 274 11.28 -12.91 10.83
N GLU A 275 12.42 -12.22 10.86
CA GLU A 275 13.22 -11.99 12.07
C GLU A 275 13.78 -10.56 12.15
N ALA A 276 13.57 -9.89 13.30
CA ALA A 276 13.95 -8.50 13.52
C ALA A 276 15.46 -8.25 13.67
N ASP A 277 16.23 -9.24 14.11
CA ASP A 277 17.61 -9.03 14.58
C ASP A 277 18.69 -9.13 13.49
N LYS A 278 18.34 -9.35 12.21
CA LYS A 278 19.34 -9.62 11.15
C LYS A 278 19.45 -8.60 10.03
N VAL A 279 18.69 -7.50 10.07
CA VAL A 279 18.49 -6.66 8.87
C VAL A 279 19.07 -5.25 8.96
N SER A 280 20.21 -5.09 9.63
CA SER A 280 20.82 -3.78 9.87
C SER A 280 21.54 -3.16 8.65
N ASN A 281 21.66 -3.86 7.50
CA ASN A 281 22.60 -3.47 6.42
C ASN A 281 22.12 -3.71 4.96
N ALA A 282 20.82 -3.92 4.72
CA ALA A 282 20.30 -4.02 3.36
C ALA A 282 20.20 -2.62 2.71
N SER A 283 20.65 -2.47 1.47
CA SER A 283 20.60 -1.19 0.73
C SER A 283 19.83 -1.27 -0.59
N ASP A 284 19.38 -2.46 -0.99
CA ASP A 284 18.63 -2.68 -2.22
C ASP A 284 17.74 -3.94 -2.10
N VAL A 285 16.78 -4.08 -3.02
CA VAL A 285 15.80 -5.17 -3.07
C VAL A 285 15.79 -5.75 -4.49
N ALA A 286 16.10 -7.04 -4.63
CA ALA A 286 16.06 -7.76 -5.89
C ALA A 286 14.93 -8.79 -5.94
N VAL A 287 14.37 -9.04 -7.13
CA VAL A 287 13.42 -10.13 -7.38
C VAL A 287 14.17 -11.23 -8.11
N ASN A 288 14.22 -12.42 -7.51
CA ASN A 288 14.82 -13.60 -8.10
C ASN A 288 13.98 -14.12 -9.26
N SER A 289 14.59 -14.92 -10.13
CA SER A 289 13.91 -15.54 -11.28
C SER A 289 12.77 -16.49 -10.90
N ASP A 290 12.72 -16.93 -9.64
CA ASP A 290 11.63 -17.75 -9.08
C ASP A 290 10.51 -16.91 -8.45
N GLY A 291 10.58 -15.58 -8.55
CA GLY A 291 9.59 -14.63 -8.02
C GLY A 291 9.75 -14.32 -6.53
N THR A 292 10.77 -14.88 -5.86
CA THR A 292 11.10 -14.53 -4.47
C THR A 292 11.81 -13.18 -4.40
N VAL A 293 11.64 -12.46 -3.28
CA VAL A 293 12.24 -11.14 -3.07
C VAL A 293 13.40 -11.28 -2.09
N GLN A 294 14.58 -10.77 -2.46
CA GLN A 294 15.79 -10.82 -1.67
C GLN A 294 16.30 -9.41 -1.39
N LEU A 295 16.78 -9.19 -0.15
CA LEU A 295 17.49 -7.98 0.22
C LEU A 295 18.96 -8.08 -0.22
N THR A 296 19.46 -7.09 -0.95
CA THR A 296 20.84 -7.01 -1.42
C THR A 296 21.57 -5.84 -0.77
N ARG A 297 22.90 -5.95 -0.69
CA ARG A 297 23.78 -4.85 -0.28
C ARG A 297 24.54 -4.39 -1.52
N LEU A 298 24.39 -3.12 -1.89
CA LEU A 298 25.27 -2.50 -2.87
C LEU A 298 26.68 -2.53 -2.27
N ALA A 299 27.58 -3.34 -2.85
CA ALA A 299 29.00 -3.20 -2.55
C ALA A 299 29.39 -1.76 -2.90
N SER A 300 29.93 -1.04 -1.92
CA SER A 300 30.44 0.32 -2.05
C SER A 300 31.15 0.51 -3.39
N GLN A 301 30.51 1.22 -4.33
CA GLN A 301 31.20 1.65 -5.53
C GLN A 301 32.20 2.72 -5.10
N LEU A 302 33.49 2.44 -5.28
CA LEU A 302 34.53 3.46 -5.26
C LEU A 302 34.07 4.61 -6.18
N PRO A 303 34.27 5.88 -5.81
CA PRO A 303 33.89 7.00 -6.66
C PRO A 303 34.62 6.85 -8.02
N PRO A 304 33.93 6.98 -9.16
CA PRO A 304 34.62 7.10 -10.43
C PRO A 304 35.47 8.38 -10.40
N PRO A 305 36.70 8.37 -10.94
CA PRO A 305 37.46 9.60 -11.13
C PRO A 305 36.62 10.58 -11.96
N THR A 306 36.70 11.85 -11.58
CA THR A 306 36.01 12.98 -12.19
C THR A 306 36.06 12.97 -13.72
N ASN A 307 34.94 13.34 -14.33
CA ASN A 307 34.61 13.43 -15.77
C ASN A 307 34.09 12.16 -16.46
N THR A 308 32.77 11.96 -16.38
CA THR A 308 31.99 11.38 -17.47
C THR A 308 30.56 11.92 -17.44
N THR A 309 30.21 12.72 -18.45
CA THR A 309 28.83 13.04 -18.85
C THR A 309 28.17 11.79 -19.42
N VAL A 310 26.99 11.42 -18.92
CA VAL A 310 26.15 10.38 -19.52
C VAL A 310 24.79 11.00 -19.88
N ASN A 311 24.57 11.17 -21.19
CA ASN A 311 23.28 11.52 -21.77
C ASN A 311 22.42 10.26 -21.86
N SER A 312 21.20 10.31 -21.33
CA SER A 312 20.15 9.34 -21.63
C SER A 312 19.15 9.97 -22.60
N PRO A 313 18.72 9.27 -23.67
CA PRO A 313 17.80 9.85 -24.66
C PRO A 313 16.38 9.93 -24.09
N THR A 314 15.87 11.15 -23.91
CA THR A 314 14.44 11.40 -23.72
C THR A 314 13.75 11.35 -25.08
N ASN A 315 12.96 10.30 -25.32
CA ASN A 315 12.09 10.24 -26.49
C ASN A 315 10.82 11.05 -26.18
N THR A 316 10.83 12.34 -26.53
CA THR A 316 9.64 13.19 -26.51
C THR A 316 9.10 13.32 -27.93
N THR A 317 8.08 12.54 -28.27
CA THR A 317 7.23 12.82 -29.44
C THR A 317 6.38 14.05 -29.15
N GLY A 318 6.85 15.22 -29.60
CA GLY A 318 6.10 16.45 -29.68
C GLY A 318 6.19 16.99 -31.10
N GLY A 319 5.14 16.78 -31.90
CA GLY A 319 5.04 17.35 -33.24
C GLY A 319 4.88 18.87 -33.19
N THR A 320 5.72 19.60 -33.92
CA THR A 320 5.46 20.98 -34.35
C THR A 320 6.05 21.22 -35.74
N ALA A 321 5.35 22.07 -36.49
CA ALA A 321 5.31 22.24 -37.95
C ALA A 321 6.64 22.62 -38.65
N PRO A 322 6.74 22.43 -39.99
CA PRO A 322 7.94 22.82 -40.74
C PRO A 322 8.03 24.34 -40.94
N PRO A 323 9.25 24.89 -41.07
CA PRO A 323 9.47 26.33 -41.27
C PRO A 323 9.11 26.79 -42.69
N PRO A 324 8.79 28.08 -42.91
CA PRO A 324 8.41 28.59 -44.22
C PRO A 324 9.60 28.62 -45.19
N THR A 325 9.35 28.14 -46.40
CA THR A 325 10.24 28.18 -47.56
C THR A 325 10.34 29.62 -48.10
N ASN A 326 11.55 30.19 -48.09
CA ASN A 326 11.85 31.40 -48.87
C ASN A 326 11.89 31.04 -50.37
N GLN A 327 10.94 31.59 -51.15
CA GLN A 327 11.08 31.68 -52.61
C GLN A 327 11.37 33.13 -53.04
N PRO A 328 12.19 33.33 -54.09
CA PRO A 328 12.53 34.65 -54.59
C PRO A 328 11.40 35.28 -55.41
N ILE A 329 11.30 36.60 -55.30
CA ILE A 329 10.34 37.46 -56.01
C ILE A 329 10.73 37.54 -57.49
N ASN A 330 9.86 37.08 -58.39
CA ASN A 330 9.87 37.43 -59.81
C ASN A 330 8.78 38.48 -60.04
N SER A 331 9.17 39.68 -60.48
CA SER A 331 8.27 40.70 -61.02
C SER A 331 8.14 40.54 -62.54
N PRO A 332 6.96 40.78 -63.15
CA PRO A 332 6.79 40.67 -64.59
C PRO A 332 7.10 42.00 -65.31
N THR A 333 7.85 41.87 -66.40
CA THR A 333 7.59 42.54 -67.69
C THR A 333 7.80 41.51 -68.79
#